data_AF-A0A0F7LM64-F1
#
_entry.id   AF-A0A0F7LM64-F1
#
_cell.length_a   1.000
_cell.length_b   1.000
_cell.length_c   1.000
_cell.angle_alpha   90.00
_cell.angle_beta   90.00
_cell.angle_gamma   90.00
#
_symmetry.space_group_name_H-M   'P 1'
#
loop_
_entity.id
_entity.type
_entity.pdbx_description
1 polymer ?
#
loop_
_entity_poly.entity_id
_entity_poly.type
_entity_poly.pdbx_seq_one_letter_code
_entity_poly.pdbx_strand_id
1 'polypeptide(L)'
;MLRNPIHLRLEKLESWQHLTFMASLCERMYPNYQMFCRQTAFAEPALYRRILDLVWEILVVKDAKVNFDNQLEKLEQIIPSADDYDIYGVYPAIDACIALGEIIHARLSGETLEHTIAVSEISIRTVAMLEMTHAGKEMTDEELKVLPAIEQEWDIQWEIYRLLAGCEERDIELIKGLKADLRESGISNIGINLTQ
;
A
#
# COMPACT_ATOMS: atom_id res chain seq x y z
N MET A 1 16.55 -7.77 -6.56
CA MET A 1 15.33 -7.16 -6.03
C MET A 1 15.50 -5.66 -6.10
N LEU A 2 14.60 -4.99 -6.82
CA LEU A 2 14.59 -3.55 -7.02
C LEU A 2 14.68 -2.80 -5.68
N ARG A 3 15.83 -2.18 -5.41
CA ARG A 3 16.02 -1.35 -4.22
C ARG A 3 15.62 0.08 -4.55
N ASN A 4 14.55 0.55 -3.93
CA ASN A 4 14.15 1.94 -4.05
C ASN A 4 15.15 2.82 -3.26
N PRO A 5 15.83 3.80 -3.88
CA PRO A 5 16.78 4.67 -3.19
C PRO A 5 16.19 5.48 -2.02
N ILE A 6 14.86 5.56 -1.88
CA ILE A 6 14.22 6.17 -0.71
C ILE A 6 14.42 5.38 0.58
N HIS A 7 14.72 4.08 0.55
CA HIS A 7 14.75 3.25 1.76
C HIS A 7 15.72 3.78 2.83
N LEU A 8 16.93 4.20 2.43
CA LEU A 8 17.91 4.85 3.33
C LEU A 8 17.43 6.21 3.87
N ARG A 9 16.49 6.85 3.17
CA ARG A 9 15.95 8.16 3.54
C ARG A 9 14.75 8.05 4.45
N LEU A 10 14.04 6.92 4.41
CA LEU A 10 12.96 6.60 5.33
C LEU A 10 13.49 6.53 6.77
N GLU A 11 14.74 6.11 7.00
CA GLU A 11 15.37 6.12 8.34
C GLU A 11 15.32 7.47 9.07
N LYS A 12 15.18 8.57 8.34
CA LYS A 12 15.12 9.93 8.88
C LYS A 12 13.70 10.38 9.24
N LEU A 13 12.69 9.60 8.89
CA LEU A 13 11.30 9.90 9.15
C LEU A 13 10.89 9.41 10.54
N GLU A 14 9.95 10.14 11.14
CA GLU A 14 9.30 9.77 12.38
C GLU A 14 8.19 8.74 12.15
N SER A 15 7.77 8.07 13.22
CA SER A 15 6.75 7.02 13.17
C SER A 15 5.43 7.45 12.51
N TRP A 16 5.02 8.71 12.63
CA TRP A 16 3.79 9.19 11.99
C TRP A 16 3.96 9.40 10.48
N GLN A 17 5.16 9.81 10.04
CA GLN A 17 5.51 9.92 8.63
C GLN A 17 5.58 8.52 8.00
N HIS A 18 6.19 7.55 8.68
CA HIS A 18 6.17 6.14 8.28
C HIS A 18 4.74 5.60 8.09
N LEU A 19 3.88 5.77 9.10
CA LEU A 19 2.50 5.33 9.02
C LEU A 19 1.73 6.03 7.89
N THR A 20 1.95 7.33 7.68
CA THR A 20 1.31 8.07 6.59
C THR A 20 1.78 7.58 5.22
N PHE A 21 3.08 7.31 5.08
CA PHE A 21 3.66 6.75 3.86
C PHE A 21 3.05 5.38 3.54
N MET A 22 3.04 4.45 4.49
CA MET A 22 2.44 3.13 4.30
C MET A 22 0.95 3.20 3.99
N ALA A 23 0.19 4.03 4.72
CA ALA A 23 -1.24 4.22 4.50
C ALA A 23 -1.53 4.75 3.09
N SER A 24 -0.66 5.63 2.58
CA SER A 24 -0.76 6.16 1.22
C SER A 24 -0.59 5.07 0.16
N LEU A 25 0.40 4.17 0.34
CA LEU A 25 0.58 3.04 -0.58
C LEU A 25 -0.55 2.01 -0.47
N CYS A 26 -1.06 1.75 0.73
CA CYS A 26 -2.24 0.88 0.89
C CYS A 26 -3.51 1.49 0.26
N GLU A 27 -3.69 2.81 0.34
CA GLU A 27 -4.76 3.52 -0.36
C GLU A 27 -4.66 3.35 -1.87
N ARG A 28 -3.44 3.39 -2.43
CA ARG A 28 -3.18 3.06 -3.84
C ARG A 28 -3.38 1.58 -4.18
N MET A 29 -3.09 0.65 -3.28
CA MET A 29 -3.27 -0.78 -3.56
C MET A 29 -4.73 -1.24 -3.42
N TYR A 30 -5.58 -0.48 -2.71
CA TYR A 30 -6.98 -0.82 -2.47
C TYR A 30 -7.81 -1.14 -3.73
N PRO A 31 -7.71 -0.41 -4.85
CA PRO A 31 -8.43 -0.74 -6.08
C PRO A 31 -8.19 -2.16 -6.59
N ASN A 32 -6.97 -2.70 -6.40
CA ASN A 32 -6.64 -4.07 -6.79
C ASN A 32 -7.53 -5.06 -6.04
N TYR A 33 -7.58 -4.92 -4.71
CA TYR A 33 -8.39 -5.76 -3.84
C TYR A 33 -9.89 -5.61 -4.12
N GLN A 34 -10.37 -4.37 -4.29
CA GLN A 34 -11.78 -4.10 -4.57
C GLN A 34 -12.21 -4.72 -5.91
N MET A 35 -11.40 -4.58 -6.96
CA MET A 35 -11.70 -5.15 -8.28
C MET A 35 -11.76 -6.68 -8.20
N PHE A 36 -10.76 -7.30 -7.57
CA PHE A 36 -10.75 -8.75 -7.37
C PHE A 36 -12.04 -9.24 -6.67
N CYS A 37 -12.37 -8.65 -5.53
CA CYS A 37 -13.58 -9.02 -4.77
C CYS A 37 -14.87 -8.83 -5.57
N ARG A 38 -14.97 -7.76 -6.38
CA ARG A 38 -16.15 -7.52 -7.24
C ARG A 38 -16.26 -8.56 -8.35
N GLN A 39 -15.15 -9.01 -8.92
CA GLN A 39 -15.14 -9.99 -10.00
C GLN A 39 -15.41 -11.41 -9.51
N THR A 40 -14.94 -11.75 -8.30
CA THR A 40 -15.01 -13.12 -7.77
C THR A 40 -16.10 -13.35 -6.74
N ALA A 41 -16.69 -12.27 -6.20
CA ALA A 41 -17.56 -12.31 -5.04
C ALA A 41 -16.91 -12.98 -3.80
N PHE A 42 -15.58 -12.94 -3.69
CA PHE A 42 -14.81 -13.58 -2.62
C PHE A 42 -15.15 -13.03 -1.22
N ALA A 43 -15.12 -11.70 -1.07
CA ALA A 43 -15.31 -11.02 0.20
C ALA A 43 -15.90 -9.63 -0.01
N GLU A 44 -16.38 -9.01 1.07
CA GLU A 44 -16.86 -7.62 1.06
C GLU A 44 -15.68 -6.64 1.10
N PRO A 45 -15.42 -5.85 0.03
CA PRO A 45 -14.29 -4.90 -0.02
C PRO A 45 -14.32 -3.83 1.09
N ALA A 46 -15.50 -3.63 1.67
CA ALA A 46 -15.73 -2.68 2.74
C ALA A 46 -14.95 -3.04 4.03
N LEU A 47 -14.59 -4.30 4.25
CA LEU A 47 -13.81 -4.66 5.44
C LEU A 47 -12.38 -4.13 5.37
N TYR A 48 -11.66 -4.39 4.26
CA TYR A 48 -10.36 -3.79 3.99
C TYR A 48 -10.41 -2.26 4.15
N ARG A 49 -11.43 -1.65 3.53
CA ARG A 49 -11.63 -0.20 3.55
C ARG A 49 -11.71 0.36 4.97
N ARG A 50 -12.54 -0.26 5.82
CA ARG A 50 -12.72 0.16 7.21
C ARG A 50 -11.42 0.07 8.00
N ILE A 51 -10.63 -0.98 7.81
CA ILE A 51 -9.34 -1.14 8.49
C ILE A 51 -8.39 -0.01 8.08
N LEU A 52 -8.29 0.28 6.77
CA LEU A 52 -7.48 1.40 6.28
C LEU A 52 -8.01 2.76 6.79
N ASP A 53 -9.32 2.95 6.88
CA ASP A 53 -9.92 4.17 7.46
C ASP A 53 -9.54 4.36 8.93
N LEU A 54 -9.45 3.28 9.73
CA LEU A 54 -8.96 3.33 11.12
C LEU A 54 -7.48 3.73 11.20
N VAL A 55 -6.65 3.28 10.26
CA VAL A 55 -5.25 3.72 10.15
C VAL A 55 -5.17 5.23 9.90
N TRP A 56 -5.98 5.76 8.99
CA TRP A 56 -6.05 7.20 8.77
C TRP A 56 -6.60 7.96 9.98
N GLU A 57 -7.55 7.38 10.71
CA GLU A 57 -8.13 8.00 11.91
C GLU A 57 -7.08 8.23 13.00
N ILE A 58 -6.22 7.24 13.28
CA ILE A 58 -5.17 7.38 14.32
C ILE A 58 -4.10 8.43 13.96
N LEU A 59 -3.94 8.76 12.68
CA LEU A 59 -3.03 9.82 12.23
C LEU A 59 -3.60 11.21 12.49
N VAL A 60 -4.93 11.36 12.48
CA VAL A 60 -5.63 12.65 12.56
C VAL A 60 -6.21 12.91 13.96
N VAL A 61 -6.62 11.87 14.69
CA VAL A 61 -7.31 11.97 15.98
C VAL A 61 -6.35 11.63 17.11
N LYS A 62 -6.05 12.63 17.96
CA LYS A 62 -5.01 12.59 19.01
C LYS A 62 -5.14 11.45 20.03
N ASP A 63 -6.33 10.92 20.24
CA ASP A 63 -6.63 9.88 21.25
C ASP A 63 -7.43 8.69 20.70
N ALA A 64 -7.40 8.46 19.38
CA ALA A 64 -8.10 7.33 18.77
C ALA A 64 -7.56 6.00 19.33
N LYS A 65 -8.46 5.20 19.90
CA LYS A 65 -8.16 3.86 20.42
C LYS A 65 -8.70 2.83 19.45
N VAL A 66 -7.79 2.16 18.75
CA VAL A 66 -8.11 1.07 17.83
C VAL A 66 -7.53 -0.22 18.38
N ASN A 67 -8.36 -1.27 18.46
CA ASN A 67 -7.90 -2.62 18.77
C ASN A 67 -7.33 -3.24 17.48
N PHE A 68 -6.02 -3.11 17.30
CA PHE A 68 -5.29 -3.57 16.11
C PHE A 68 -5.16 -5.09 16.05
N ASP A 69 -5.08 -5.80 17.19
CA ASP A 69 -5.13 -7.26 17.22
C ASP A 69 -6.42 -7.78 16.57
N ASN A 70 -7.56 -7.22 16.95
CA ASN A 70 -8.84 -7.59 16.33
C ASN A 70 -8.95 -7.15 14.86
N GLN A 71 -8.28 -6.07 14.44
CA GLN A 71 -8.26 -5.71 13.03
C GLN A 71 -7.40 -6.68 12.22
N LEU A 72 -6.32 -7.20 12.79
CA LEU A 72 -5.47 -8.22 12.15
C LEU A 72 -6.26 -9.51 11.90
N GLU A 73 -6.94 -10.04 12.92
CA GLU A 73 -7.80 -11.23 12.80
C GLU A 73 -8.86 -11.08 11.69
N LYS A 74 -9.44 -9.88 11.57
CA LYS A 74 -10.42 -9.56 10.52
C LYS A 74 -9.78 -9.47 9.14
N LEU A 75 -8.57 -8.93 9.04
CA LEU A 75 -7.85 -8.83 7.79
C LEU A 75 -7.46 -10.22 7.26
N GLU A 76 -6.97 -11.10 8.13
CA GLU A 76 -6.59 -12.48 7.79
C GLU A 76 -7.75 -13.27 7.16
N GLN A 77 -8.98 -13.05 7.63
CA GLN A 77 -10.17 -13.70 7.09
C GLN A 77 -10.52 -13.28 5.65
N ILE A 78 -9.96 -12.18 5.17
CA ILE A 78 -10.27 -11.59 3.86
C ILE A 78 -9.06 -11.58 2.91
N ILE A 79 -8.02 -12.37 3.22
CA ILE A 79 -6.90 -12.63 2.32
C ILE A 79 -7.27 -13.82 1.43
N PRO A 80 -7.31 -13.66 0.09
CA PRO A 80 -7.61 -14.78 -0.80
C PRO A 80 -6.42 -15.75 -0.90
N SER A 81 -6.72 -17.01 -1.20
CA SER A 81 -5.70 -18.01 -1.56
C SER A 81 -5.47 -17.98 -3.07
N ALA A 82 -4.22 -17.95 -3.51
CA ALA A 82 -3.90 -18.02 -4.94
C ALA A 82 -4.33 -19.34 -5.59
N ASP A 83 -4.37 -20.43 -4.82
CA ASP A 83 -4.75 -21.77 -5.32
C ASP A 83 -6.23 -21.88 -5.67
N ASP A 84 -7.07 -20.96 -5.18
CA ASP A 84 -8.52 -20.97 -5.39
C ASP A 84 -8.96 -20.21 -6.67
N TYR A 85 -8.03 -19.56 -7.39
CA TYR A 85 -8.36 -18.68 -8.50
C TYR A 85 -7.39 -18.81 -9.70
N ASP A 86 -7.96 -18.94 -10.89
CA ASP A 86 -7.20 -18.94 -12.16
C ASP A 86 -6.91 -17.52 -12.70
N ILE A 87 -7.42 -16.48 -12.04
CA ILE A 87 -7.26 -15.08 -12.49
C ILE A 87 -6.03 -14.44 -11.84
N TYR A 88 -5.26 -13.71 -12.64
CA TYR A 88 -4.08 -12.99 -12.14
C TYR A 88 -4.41 -11.97 -11.02
N GLY A 89 -5.63 -11.41 -11.04
CA GLY A 89 -6.08 -10.41 -10.07
C GLY A 89 -6.02 -10.87 -8.60
N VAL A 90 -5.88 -12.17 -8.33
CA VAL A 90 -5.66 -12.68 -6.98
C VAL A 90 -4.34 -12.20 -6.37
N TYR A 91 -3.24 -12.14 -7.13
CA TYR A 91 -1.93 -11.76 -6.57
C TYR A 91 -1.86 -10.31 -6.10
N PRO A 92 -2.31 -9.30 -6.89
CA PRO A 92 -2.38 -7.93 -6.40
C PRO A 92 -3.35 -7.73 -5.24
N ALA A 93 -4.40 -8.56 -5.13
CA ALA A 93 -5.31 -8.54 -4.00
C ALA A 93 -4.66 -9.07 -2.71
N ILE A 94 -3.87 -10.15 -2.82
CA ILE A 94 -3.05 -10.67 -1.72
C ILE A 94 -2.03 -9.62 -1.27
N ASP A 95 -1.26 -9.05 -2.21
CA ASP A 95 -0.26 -8.02 -1.91
C ASP A 95 -0.88 -6.82 -1.19
N ALA A 96 -2.06 -6.36 -1.62
CA ALA A 96 -2.78 -5.26 -0.96
C ALA A 96 -3.12 -5.58 0.50
N CYS A 97 -3.56 -6.82 0.79
CA CYS A 97 -3.84 -7.30 2.15
C CYS A 97 -2.57 -7.41 3.00
N ILE A 98 -1.50 -7.99 2.46
CA ILE A 98 -0.22 -8.11 3.16
C ILE A 98 0.31 -6.73 3.55
N ALA A 99 0.30 -5.77 2.62
CA ALA A 99 0.74 -4.41 2.89
C ALA A 99 -0.06 -3.71 4.01
N LEU A 100 -1.38 -3.93 4.07
CA LEU A 100 -2.20 -3.42 5.17
C LEU A 100 -1.87 -4.13 6.49
N GLY A 101 -1.55 -5.43 6.43
CA GLY A 101 -1.05 -6.21 7.57
C GLY A 101 0.24 -5.64 8.14
N GLU A 102 1.19 -5.25 7.29
CA GLU A 102 2.45 -4.60 7.71
C GLU A 102 2.21 -3.32 8.52
N ILE A 103 1.20 -2.51 8.15
CA ILE A 103 0.82 -1.34 8.96
C ILE A 103 0.35 -1.77 10.35
N ILE A 104 -0.48 -2.82 10.42
CA ILE A 104 -1.01 -3.33 11.69
C ILE A 104 0.15 -3.87 12.55
N HIS A 105 1.06 -4.64 11.96
CA HIS A 105 2.25 -5.14 12.65
C HIS A 105 3.12 -4.00 13.18
N ALA A 106 3.36 -2.95 12.39
CA ALA A 106 4.07 -1.75 12.84
C ALA A 106 3.40 -1.07 14.04
N ARG A 107 2.06 -1.10 14.09
CA ARG A 107 1.31 -0.57 15.23
C ARG A 107 1.43 -1.41 16.49
N LEU A 108 1.49 -2.72 16.35
CA LEU A 108 1.61 -3.67 17.45
C LEU A 108 3.04 -3.77 17.99
N SER A 109 4.05 -3.78 17.13
CA SER A 109 5.47 -3.86 17.51
C SER A 109 6.04 -2.53 17.98
N GLY A 110 5.54 -1.41 17.43
CA GLY A 110 6.11 -0.07 17.63
C GLY A 110 7.33 0.22 16.74
N GLU A 111 7.84 -0.79 16.02
CA GLU A 111 8.86 -0.64 15.00
C GLU A 111 8.17 -0.21 13.70
N THR A 112 8.62 0.88 13.07
CA THR A 112 7.90 1.42 11.89
C THR A 112 8.72 1.39 10.61
N LEU A 113 10.04 1.48 10.70
CA LEU A 113 10.92 1.54 9.54
C LEU A 113 10.90 0.24 8.71
N GLU A 114 11.06 -0.92 9.35
CA GLU A 114 11.10 -2.22 8.67
C GLU A 114 9.81 -2.47 7.87
N HIS A 115 8.66 -2.29 8.51
CA HIS A 115 7.36 -2.41 7.86
C HIS A 115 7.16 -1.37 6.74
N THR A 116 7.70 -0.15 6.90
CA THR A 116 7.62 0.87 5.83
C THR A 116 8.41 0.45 4.59
N ILE A 117 9.60 -0.13 4.78
CA ILE A 117 10.40 -0.68 3.70
C ILE A 117 9.65 -1.86 3.06
N ALA A 118 9.09 -2.77 3.85
CA ALA A 118 8.31 -3.90 3.35
C ALA A 118 7.12 -3.45 2.49
N VAL A 119 6.34 -2.46 2.92
CA VAL A 119 5.21 -1.92 2.13
C VAL A 119 5.68 -1.26 0.84
N SER A 120 6.79 -0.52 0.87
CA SER A 120 7.42 0.06 -0.33
C SER A 120 7.82 -1.02 -1.33
N GLU A 121 8.40 -2.12 -0.85
CA GLU A 121 8.83 -3.27 -1.64
C GLU A 121 7.66 -4.08 -2.20
N ILE A 122 6.60 -4.28 -1.42
CA ILE A 122 5.37 -4.93 -1.89
C ILE A 122 4.79 -4.12 -3.06
N SER A 123 4.65 -2.81 -2.90
CA SER A 123 4.05 -1.96 -3.94
C SER A 123 4.81 -2.05 -5.27
N ILE A 124 6.15 -1.97 -5.25
CA ILE A 124 6.95 -2.06 -6.48
C ILE A 124 7.00 -3.49 -7.05
N ARG A 125 6.98 -4.51 -6.18
CA ARG A 125 6.95 -5.91 -6.60
C ARG A 125 5.66 -6.24 -7.33
N THR A 126 4.52 -5.76 -6.87
CA THR A 126 3.23 -5.96 -7.56
C THR A 126 3.28 -5.41 -8.99
N VAL A 127 3.90 -4.24 -9.20
CA VAL A 127 4.10 -3.66 -10.54
C VAL A 127 5.04 -4.52 -11.38
N ALA A 128 6.20 -4.88 -10.83
CA ALA A 128 7.19 -5.71 -11.53
C ALA A 128 6.62 -7.06 -11.99
N MET A 129 5.85 -7.73 -11.11
CA MET A 129 5.23 -9.01 -11.42
C MET A 129 4.19 -8.89 -12.55
N LEU A 130 3.45 -7.78 -12.61
CA LEU A 130 2.49 -7.57 -13.70
C LEU A 130 3.21 -7.37 -15.02
N GLU A 131 4.28 -6.57 -15.05
CA GLU A 131 5.08 -6.34 -16.26
C GLU A 131 5.71 -7.63 -16.79
N MET A 132 6.28 -8.46 -15.90
CA MET A 132 6.80 -9.79 -16.29
C MET A 132 5.70 -10.70 -16.84
N THR A 133 4.50 -10.66 -16.23
CA THR A 133 3.35 -11.44 -16.67
C THR A 133 2.90 -11.01 -18.07
N HIS A 134 2.81 -9.69 -18.33
CA HIS A 134 2.49 -9.16 -19.66
C HIS A 134 3.57 -9.49 -20.71
N ALA A 135 4.84 -9.46 -20.32
CA ALA A 135 5.95 -9.83 -21.19
C ALA A 135 6.07 -11.34 -21.43
N GLY A 136 5.40 -12.17 -20.61
CA GLY A 136 5.51 -13.63 -20.65
C GLY A 136 6.92 -14.14 -20.36
N LYS A 137 7.72 -13.37 -19.62
CA LYS A 137 9.10 -13.72 -19.25
C LYS A 137 9.51 -13.10 -17.93
N GLU A 138 10.42 -13.78 -17.25
CA GLU A 138 11.20 -13.19 -16.16
C GLU A 138 12.06 -12.03 -16.69
N MET A 139 12.23 -11.00 -15.86
CA MET A 139 13.04 -9.82 -16.18
C MET A 139 14.08 -9.58 -15.08
N THR A 140 15.27 -9.11 -15.47
CA THR A 140 16.29 -8.73 -14.49
C THR A 140 15.99 -7.37 -13.84
N ASP A 141 16.62 -7.07 -12.71
CA ASP A 141 16.49 -5.75 -12.06
C ASP A 141 16.86 -4.60 -13.03
N GLU A 142 17.83 -4.81 -13.94
CA GLU A 142 18.22 -3.83 -14.96
C GLU A 142 17.17 -3.63 -16.06
N GLU A 143 16.44 -4.67 -16.41
CA GLU A 143 15.33 -4.57 -17.38
C GLU A 143 14.11 -3.91 -16.74
N LEU A 144 13.80 -4.23 -15.47
CA LEU A 144 12.64 -3.68 -14.78
C LEU A 144 12.80 -2.18 -14.47
N LYS A 145 13.98 -1.74 -14.01
CA LYS A 145 14.21 -0.36 -13.55
C LYS A 145 14.02 0.70 -14.63
N VAL A 146 14.01 0.30 -15.91
CA VAL A 146 13.81 1.20 -17.06
C VAL A 146 12.38 1.16 -17.59
N LEU A 147 11.50 0.35 -16.98
CA LEU A 147 10.09 0.29 -17.37
C LEU A 147 9.33 1.52 -16.87
N PRO A 148 8.49 2.14 -17.72
CA PRO A 148 7.70 3.31 -17.32
C PRO A 148 6.82 3.07 -16.09
N ALA A 149 6.24 1.87 -15.94
CA ALA A 149 5.41 1.54 -14.77
C ALA A 149 6.20 1.52 -13.46
N ILE A 150 7.45 1.02 -13.51
CA ILE A 150 8.37 0.99 -12.36
C ILE A 150 8.84 2.40 -12.00
N GLU A 151 9.20 3.21 -13.00
CA GLU A 151 9.56 4.61 -12.81
C GLU A 151 8.40 5.40 -12.19
N GLN A 152 7.18 5.23 -12.70
CA GLN A 152 5.99 5.90 -12.18
C GLN A 152 5.70 5.55 -10.72
N GLU A 153 5.78 4.28 -10.34
CA GLU A 153 5.57 3.87 -8.95
C GLU A 153 6.68 4.41 -8.02
N TRP A 154 7.93 4.46 -8.49
CA TRP A 154 9.00 5.13 -7.74
C TRP A 154 8.78 6.62 -7.57
N ASP A 155 8.35 7.32 -8.62
CA ASP A 155 8.09 8.76 -8.58
C ASP A 155 7.01 9.11 -7.55
N ILE A 156 5.94 8.31 -7.49
CA ILE A 156 4.88 8.49 -6.49
C ILE A 156 5.39 8.25 -5.08
N GLN A 157 6.16 7.18 -4.85
CA GLN A 157 6.76 6.94 -3.54
C GLN A 157 7.70 8.09 -3.14
N TRP A 158 8.46 8.64 -4.10
CA TRP A 158 9.30 9.81 -3.90
C TRP A 158 8.51 11.08 -3.59
N GLU A 159 7.39 11.30 -4.26
CA GLU A 159 6.51 12.44 -4.04
C GLU A 159 5.94 12.42 -2.63
N ILE A 160 5.36 11.29 -2.20
CA ILE A 160 4.85 11.09 -0.84
C ILE A 160 5.97 11.30 0.18
N TYR A 161 7.14 10.70 -0.05
CA TYR A 161 8.31 10.89 0.81
C TYR A 161 8.70 12.36 0.95
N ARG A 162 8.80 13.11 -0.16
CA ARG A 162 9.22 14.52 -0.15
C ARG A 162 8.23 15.40 0.60
N LEU A 163 6.93 15.17 0.42
CA LEU A 163 5.87 15.87 1.16
C LEU A 163 6.04 15.64 2.67
N LEU A 164 6.20 14.38 3.09
CA LEU A 164 6.35 14.03 4.49
C LEU A 164 7.66 14.56 5.09
N ALA A 165 8.78 14.41 4.38
CA ALA A 165 10.10 14.87 4.82
C ALA A 165 10.19 16.40 4.95
N GLY A 166 9.31 17.14 4.25
CA GLY A 166 9.19 18.59 4.36
C GLY A 166 8.47 19.06 5.64
N CYS A 167 7.83 18.16 6.39
CA CYS A 167 7.11 18.50 7.61
C CYS A 167 8.04 18.43 8.83
N GLU A 168 8.10 19.52 9.60
CA GLU A 168 8.80 19.55 10.90
C GLU A 168 8.01 18.85 12.00
N GLU A 169 6.68 18.89 11.92
CA GLU A 169 5.76 18.26 12.87
C GLU A 169 4.58 17.62 12.14
N ARG A 170 3.76 16.87 12.88
CA ARG A 170 2.59 16.19 12.31
C ARG A 170 1.57 17.19 11.78
N ASP A 171 1.49 17.30 10.45
CA ASP A 171 0.54 18.15 9.74
C ASP A 171 -0.75 17.37 9.40
N ILE A 172 -1.82 17.67 10.14
CA ILE A 172 -3.12 17.04 9.98
C ILE A 172 -3.77 17.37 8.63
N GLU A 173 -3.59 18.59 8.13
CA GLU A 173 -4.22 19.02 6.88
C GLU A 173 -3.51 18.39 5.69
N LEU A 174 -2.19 18.25 5.73
CA LEU A 174 -1.43 17.48 4.75
C LEU A 174 -1.87 16.01 4.72
N ILE A 175 -2.01 15.37 5.89
CA ILE A 175 -2.46 13.97 5.98
C ILE A 175 -3.85 13.79 5.34
N LYS A 176 -4.79 14.71 5.64
CA LYS A 176 -6.13 14.67 5.05
C LYS A 176 -6.12 14.94 3.56
N GLY A 177 -5.31 15.90 3.10
CA GLY A 177 -5.13 16.23 1.69
C GLY A 177 -4.62 15.02 0.91
N LEU A 178 -3.52 14.41 1.36
CA LEU A 178 -2.95 13.23 0.72
C LEU A 178 -3.94 12.06 0.65
N LYS A 179 -4.68 11.82 1.75
CA LYS A 179 -5.76 10.82 1.79
C LYS A 179 -6.85 11.11 0.76
N ALA A 180 -7.25 12.38 0.61
CA ALA A 180 -8.28 12.79 -0.33
C ALA A 180 -7.81 12.64 -1.78
N ASP A 181 -6.61 13.13 -2.10
CA ASP A 181 -6.04 13.09 -3.46
C ASP A 181 -5.89 11.65 -3.96
N LEU A 182 -5.39 10.75 -3.11
CA LEU A 182 -5.24 9.32 -3.44
C LEU A 182 -6.60 8.63 -3.66
N ARG A 183 -7.61 8.99 -2.87
CA ARG A 183 -8.98 8.47 -3.01
C ARG A 183 -9.65 8.96 -4.28
N GLU A 184 -9.50 10.24 -4.58
CA GLU A 184 -10.10 10.86 -5.75
C GLU A 184 -9.47 10.32 -7.04
N SER A 185 -8.14 10.12 -7.03
CA SER A 185 -7.43 9.45 -8.13
C SER A 185 -8.01 8.06 -8.39
N GLY A 186 -8.19 7.25 -7.35
CA GLY A 186 -8.83 5.93 -7.46
C GLY A 186 -8.10 4.94 -8.38
N ILE A 187 -6.84 5.22 -8.71
CA ILE A 187 -5.98 4.43 -9.60
C ILE A 187 -4.92 3.71 -8.78
N SER A 188 -4.76 2.41 -9.01
CA SER A 188 -3.75 1.62 -8.30
C SER A 188 -2.33 1.76 -8.83
N ASN A 189 -1.38 1.21 -8.06
CA ASN A 189 0.01 1.01 -8.50
C ASN A 189 0.13 0.23 -9.83
N ILE A 190 -0.85 -0.60 -10.16
CA ILE A 190 -0.92 -1.33 -11.44
C ILE A 190 -2.00 -0.81 -12.41
N GLY A 191 -2.49 0.41 -12.20
CA GLY A 191 -3.40 1.08 -13.13
C GLY A 191 -4.88 0.65 -13.06
N ILE A 192 -5.29 -0.13 -12.06
CA ILE A 192 -6.72 -0.45 -11.85
C ILE A 192 -7.45 0.81 -11.39
N ASN A 193 -8.49 1.21 -12.13
CA ASN A 193 -9.27 2.40 -11.85
C ASN A 193 -10.70 2.02 -11.41
N LEU A 194 -11.15 2.54 -10.26
CA LEU A 194 -12.50 2.30 -9.73
C LEU A 194 -13.59 3.24 -10.27
N THR A 195 -13.18 4.28 -11.00
CA THR A 195 -14.06 5.35 -11.52
C THR A 195 -14.41 5.20 -13.00
N GLN A 196 -13.84 4.21 -13.68
CA GLN A 196 -14.13 3.88 -15.08
C GLN A 196 -15.21 2.79 -15.19
#